data_AF-A0A350WRA0-F1
#
_entry.id   AF-A0A350WRA0-F1
#
_cell.length_a   1.000
_cell.length_b   1.000
_cell.length_c   1.000
_cell.angle_alpha   90.00
_cell.angle_beta   90.00
_cell.angle_gamma   90.00
#
_symmetry.space_group_name_H-M   'P 1'
#
loop_
_entity.id
_entity.type
_entity.pdbx_description
1 polymer ?
#
loop_
_entity_poly.entity_id
_entity_poly.type
_entity_poly.pdbx_seq_one_letter_code
_entity_poly.pdbx_strand_id
1 'polypeptide(L)'
;RRPEVLHDADCRVADLFAAQTSPHVFVIDREGILRYCGSVDDVTFRQRTPTRFFLDEVVESLLEGHLPTLTETPAYGCAIVREV
;
A
#
# COMPACT_ATOMS: atom_id res chain seq x y z
N ARG A 1 -11.06 -13.77 -17.83
CA ARG A 1 -9.87 -13.15 -17.19
C ARG A 1 -10.36 -11.96 -16.38
N ARG A 2 -9.90 -11.77 -15.14
CA ARG A 2 -10.18 -10.53 -14.39
C ARG A 2 -9.26 -9.42 -14.94
N PRO A 3 -9.70 -8.15 -14.97
CA PRO A 3 -8.82 -7.06 -15.38
C PRO A 3 -7.70 -6.85 -14.35
N GLU A 4 -6.56 -6.33 -14.81
CA GLU A 4 -5.40 -6.02 -13.95
C GLU A 4 -5.67 -4.81 -13.04
N VAL A 5 -6.56 -3.91 -13.46
CA VAL A 5 -6.99 -2.73 -12.72
C VAL A 5 -8.51 -2.80 -12.52
N LEU A 6 -8.95 -2.64 -11.27
CA LEU A 6 -10.36 -2.57 -10.90
C LEU A 6 -10.77 -1.11 -10.66
N HIS A 7 -11.99 -0.77 -11.05
CA HIS A 7 -12.57 0.55 -10.83
C HIS A 7 -13.55 0.48 -9.65
N ASP A 8 -13.22 1.16 -8.54
CA ASP A 8 -14.07 1.32 -7.36
C ASP A 8 -14.88 2.62 -7.47
N ALA A 9 -15.92 2.61 -8.31
CA ALA A 9 -16.68 3.81 -8.67
C ALA A 9 -17.28 4.54 -7.46
N ASP A 10 -17.67 3.80 -6.43
CA ASP A 10 -18.36 4.31 -5.24
C ASP A 10 -17.42 4.46 -4.03
N CYS A 11 -16.09 4.32 -4.23
CA CYS A 11 -15.08 4.33 -3.17
C CYS A 11 -15.32 3.32 -2.02
N ARG A 12 -16.13 2.29 -2.24
CA ARG A 12 -16.54 1.35 -1.17
C ARG A 12 -15.38 0.51 -0.68
N VAL A 13 -14.50 0.07 -1.57
CA VAL A 13 -13.31 -0.71 -1.21
C VAL A 13 -12.28 0.20 -0.57
N ALA A 14 -12.08 1.39 -1.12
CA ALA A 14 -11.20 2.40 -0.52
C ALA A 14 -11.59 2.72 0.94
N ASP A 15 -12.88 2.86 1.23
CA ASP A 15 -13.35 3.15 2.58
C ASP A 15 -13.22 1.95 3.54
N LEU A 16 -13.50 0.73 3.06
CA LEU A 16 -13.29 -0.49 3.87
C LEU A 16 -11.82 -0.67 4.29
N PHE A 17 -10.88 -0.28 3.42
CA PHE A 17 -9.45 -0.33 3.70
C PHE A 17 -8.93 0.94 4.38
N ALA A 18 -9.79 1.93 4.66
CA ALA A 18 -9.39 3.25 5.12
C ALA A 18 -8.27 3.87 4.26
N ALA A 19 -8.35 3.67 2.94
CA ALA A 19 -7.37 4.18 2.00
C ALA A 19 -7.43 5.71 1.89
N GLN A 20 -6.27 6.37 2.01
CA GLN A 20 -6.19 7.83 2.11
C GLN A 20 -5.62 8.48 0.85
N THR A 21 -4.57 7.88 0.26
CA THR A 21 -3.81 8.46 -0.84
C THR A 21 -3.62 7.49 -2.01
N SER A 22 -3.21 8.01 -3.16
CA SER A 22 -2.66 7.25 -4.28
C SER A 22 -1.18 7.63 -4.50
N PRO A 23 -0.23 6.69 -4.32
CA PRO A 23 -0.43 5.30 -3.85
C PRO A 23 -0.71 5.19 -2.33
N HIS A 24 -1.36 4.10 -1.94
CA HIS A 24 -1.45 3.58 -0.57
C HIS A 24 -1.61 2.06 -0.66
N VAL A 25 -0.66 1.32 -0.10
CA VAL A 25 -0.47 -0.11 -0.38
C VAL A 25 -0.83 -0.95 0.83
N PHE A 26 -1.48 -2.09 0.59
CA PHE A 26 -1.85 -3.08 1.60
C PHE A 26 -1.33 -4.45 1.17
N VAL A 27 -0.49 -5.08 1.99
CA VAL A 27 0.04 -6.43 1.73
C VAL A 27 -0.66 -7.41 2.66
N ILE A 28 -1.35 -8.38 2.06
CA ILE A 28 -2.09 -9.44 2.76
C ILE A 28 -1.41 -10.77 2.44
N ASP A 29 -1.10 -11.57 3.45
CA ASP A 29 -0.46 -12.88 3.27
C ASP A 29 -1.46 -13.98 2.84
N ARG A 30 -0.97 -15.23 2.73
CA ARG A 30 -1.80 -16.38 2.33
C ARG A 30 -2.89 -16.73 3.34
N GLU A 31 -2.67 -16.39 4.60
CA GLU A 31 -3.58 -16.58 5.72
C GLU A 31 -4.66 -15.50 5.78
N GLY A 32 -4.58 -14.49 4.88
CA GLY A 32 -5.52 -13.38 4.84
C GLY A 32 -5.23 -12.30 5.89
N ILE A 33 -4.02 -12.29 6.45
CA ILE A 33 -3.59 -11.35 7.49
C ILE A 33 -2.89 -10.16 6.84
N LEU A 34 -3.28 -8.94 7.23
CA LEU A 34 -2.59 -7.71 6.84
C LEU A 34 -1.18 -7.70 7.47
N ARG A 35 -0.15 -7.64 6.62
CA ARG A 35 1.27 -7.62 7.01
C ARG A 35 1.92 -6.27 6.84
N TYR A 36 1.40 -5.45 5.92
CA TYR A 36 1.90 -4.10 5.71
C TYR A 36 0.82 -3.16 5.20
N CYS A 37 0.85 -1.91 5.67
CA CYS A 37 0.02 -0.81 5.21
C CYS A 37 0.86 0.48 5.09
N GLY A 38 0.92 1.11 3.92
CA GLY A 38 1.64 2.38 3.79
C GLY A 38 2.11 2.73 2.39
N SER A 39 3.24 3.45 2.31
CA SER A 39 3.85 3.88 1.05
C SER A 39 4.60 2.75 0.34
N VAL A 40 4.88 2.94 -0.95
CA VAL A 40 5.74 2.04 -1.73
C VAL A 40 7.19 2.18 -1.29
N ASP A 41 7.64 3.42 -1.09
CA ASP A 41 9.01 3.83 -0.83
C ASP A 41 9.03 5.08 0.06
N ASP A 42 10.22 5.63 0.29
CA ASP A 42 10.46 6.82 1.11
C ASP A 42 10.38 8.14 0.33
N VAL A 43 9.76 8.17 -0.85
CA VAL A 43 9.55 9.40 -1.61
C VAL A 43 8.64 10.35 -0.84
N THR A 44 9.02 11.62 -0.82
CA THR A 44 8.24 12.72 -0.22
C THR A 44 8.33 13.96 -1.11
N PHE A 45 7.67 15.06 -0.72
CA PHE A 45 7.76 16.32 -1.45
C PHE A 45 9.20 16.85 -1.49
N ARG A 46 9.97 16.59 -0.43
CA ARG A 46 11.36 17.03 -0.27
C ARG A 46 12.37 16.03 -0.82
N GLN A 47 11.97 14.77 -0.99
CA GLN A 47 12.80 13.69 -1.51
C GLN A 47 12.09 13.02 -2.69
N ARG A 48 12.45 13.40 -3.91
CA ARG A 48 11.79 12.89 -5.13
C ARG A 48 12.38 11.60 -5.68
N THR A 49 13.55 11.21 -5.19
CA THR A 49 14.22 9.97 -5.57
C THR A 49 14.13 9.00 -4.41
N PRO A 50 13.59 7.78 -4.60
CA PRO A 50 13.55 6.78 -3.55
C PRO A 50 14.96 6.37 -3.15
N THR A 51 15.19 6.22 -1.84
CA THR A 51 16.41 5.65 -1.28
C THR A 51 16.15 4.34 -0.54
N ARG A 52 14.88 4.05 -0.25
CA ARG A 52 14.43 2.81 0.39
C ARG A 52 13.07 2.40 -0.16
N PHE A 53 12.93 1.12 -0.54
CA PHE A 53 11.70 0.56 -1.11
C PHE A 53 11.00 -0.32 -0.07
N PHE A 54 10.08 0.28 0.70
CA PHE A 54 9.39 -0.40 1.79
C PHE A 54 8.59 -1.62 1.32
N LEU A 55 7.89 -1.49 0.18
CA LEU A 55 7.07 -2.57 -0.35
C LEU A 55 7.92 -3.79 -0.72
N ASP A 56 9.07 -3.57 -1.37
CA ASP A 56 9.96 -4.65 -1.80
C ASP A 56 10.52 -5.40 -0.58
N GLU A 57 10.97 -4.69 0.45
CA GLU A 57 11.45 -5.30 1.70
C GLU A 57 10.40 -6.19 2.37
N VAL A 58 9.15 -5.72 2.42
CA VAL A 58 8.03 -6.47 3.00
C VAL A 58 7.73 -7.72 2.19
N VAL A 59 7.64 -7.58 0.88
CA VAL A 59 7.29 -8.68 -0.03
C VAL A 59 8.41 -9.74 -0.02
N GLU A 60 9.68 -9.33 -0.07
CA GLU A 60 10.82 -10.25 0.01
C GLU A 60 10.82 -11.02 1.34
N SER A 61 10.61 -10.33 2.47
CA SER A 61 10.53 -10.97 3.79
C SER A 61 9.47 -12.08 3.81
N LEU A 62 8.28 -11.80 3.29
CA LEU A 62 7.18 -12.78 3.23
C LEU A 62 7.48 -13.93 2.27
N LEU A 63 8.12 -13.66 1.12
CA LEU A 63 8.50 -14.69 0.15
C LEU A 63 9.59 -15.63 0.70
N GLU A 64 10.46 -15.13 1.57
CA GLU A 64 11.45 -15.92 2.30
C GLU A 64 10.86 -16.72 3.48
N GLY A 65 9.58 -16.51 3.79
CA GLY A 65 8.90 -17.17 4.91
C GLY A 65 9.12 -16.49 6.26
N HIS A 66 9.58 -15.25 6.26
CA HIS A 66 9.75 -14.42 7.45
C HIS A 66 8.57 -13.45 7.62
N LEU A 67 8.33 -13.01 8.86
CA LEU A 67 7.42 -11.89 9.11
C LEU A 67 8.18 -10.57 8.88
N PRO A 68 7.59 -9.61 8.15
CA PRO A 68 8.24 -8.32 7.92
C PRO A 68 8.36 -7.55 9.23
N THR A 69 9.51 -6.94 9.46
CA THR A 69 9.72 -6.04 10.61
C THR A 69 9.02 -4.70 10.42
N LEU A 70 8.87 -4.28 9.17
CA LEU A 70 8.16 -3.08 8.77
C LEU A 70 6.70 -3.43 8.45
N THR A 71 5.77 -3.03 9.31
CA THR A 71 4.34 -3.34 9.16
C THR A 71 3.48 -2.12 8.82
N GLU A 72 4.00 -0.91 9.01
CA GLU A 72 3.30 0.33 8.69
C GLU A 72 4.28 1.44 8.28
N THR A 73 3.88 2.25 7.30
CA THR A 73 4.49 3.56 7.04
C THR A 73 3.40 4.59 6.72
N PRO A 74 3.68 5.90 6.89
CA PRO A 74 2.77 6.93 6.39
C PRO A 74 2.57 6.77 4.88
N ALA A 75 1.32 6.76 4.44
CA ALA A 75 1.00 6.83 3.02
C ALA A 75 1.34 8.22 2.47
N TYR A 76 2.02 8.28 1.33
CA TYR A 76 2.43 9.53 0.69
C TYR A 76 1.98 9.56 -0.78
N GLY A 77 1.10 10.49 -1.11
CA GLY A 77 0.54 10.61 -2.45
C GLY A 77 -0.59 11.63 -2.54
N CYS A 78 -1.25 11.69 -3.69
CA CYS A 78 -2.44 12.51 -3.88
C CYS A 78 -3.59 11.94 -3.05
N ALA A 79 -4.40 12.78 -2.41
CA ALA A 79 -5.56 12.31 -1.65
C ALA A 79 -6.58 11.62 -2.58
N ILE A 80 -7.18 10.53 -2.11
CA ILE A 80 -8.34 9.91 -2.78
C ILE A 80 -9.53 10.86 -2.62
N VAL A 81 -10.03 11.36 -3.75
CA VAL A 81 -11.20 12.24 -3.81
C VAL A 81 -12.45 11.41 -3.55
N ARG A 82 -13.28 11.87 -2.61
CA ARG A 82 -14.58 11.28 -2.30
C ARG A 82 -15.66 12.28 -2.71
N GLU A 83 -16.66 11.81 -3.42
CA GLU A 83 -17.89 12.57 -3.58
C GLU A 83 -18.61 12.55 -2.22
N VAL A 84 -18.93 13.74 -1.72
CA VAL A 84 -19.66 13.94 -0.46
C VAL A 84 -21.14 14.11 -0.76
#